data_AF-A0A8T8T6E9-F1
#
_entry.id   AF-A0A8T8T6E9-F1
#
_cell.length_a   1.000
_cell.length_b   1.000
_cell.length_c   1.000
_cell.angle_alpha   90.00
_cell.angle_beta   90.00
_cell.angle_gamma   90.00
#
_symmetry.space_group_name_H-M   'P 1'
#
loop_
_entity.id
_entity.type
_entity.pdbx_description
1 polymer ?
#
loop_
_entity_poly.entity_id
_entity_poly.type
_entity_poly.pdbx_seq_one_letter_code
_entity_poly.pdbx_strand_id
1 'polypeptide(L)'
;MVTRGVSNGSGGRPSYHLRPWSKPPSHSSTPEASEESKMAAARSLVAAAAAASARRTPLAVLPAFHQRAFTTSRASLAEPTSTSASSTSSTSSSNGINKDPQLGDYPDLPLVSLQHRRWSPNWWDPQEKRNFGETLHEQHDAMSVWAPDAHALPASTALFQFALAGLAMTAFAGMVYLTKFERPAVPRTYPRDGLRAEMGGTELAALSDAETEEGGEEEDAEDSE
;
A
#
# COMPACT_ATOMS: atom_id res chain seq x y z
N MET A 1 -8.87 88.12 12.00
CA MET A 1 -8.57 87.23 13.14
C MET A 1 -9.31 85.92 12.90
N VAL A 2 -8.59 84.81 13.05
CA VAL A 2 -9.04 83.39 13.09
C VAL A 2 -9.40 82.73 11.75
N THR A 3 -8.49 81.84 11.36
CA THR A 3 -8.56 80.80 10.33
C THR A 3 -9.32 79.57 10.84
N ARG A 4 -9.96 78.82 9.94
CA ARG A 4 -10.27 77.39 10.15
C ARG A 4 -10.24 76.66 8.81
N GLY A 5 -9.33 75.70 8.71
CA GLY A 5 -9.25 74.72 7.63
C GLY A 5 -9.91 73.40 8.01
N VAL A 6 -10.35 72.65 6.99
CA VAL A 6 -10.80 71.25 7.04
C VAL A 6 -10.41 70.64 5.69
N SER A 7 -9.22 70.04 5.59
CA SER A 7 -8.93 68.58 5.56
C SER A 7 -9.61 67.82 4.41
N ASN A 8 -8.85 67.55 3.35
CA ASN A 8 -9.18 66.55 2.33
C ASN A 8 -8.35 65.30 2.63
N GLY A 9 -9.01 64.17 2.92
CA GLY A 9 -8.36 62.92 3.29
C GLY A 9 -7.82 62.18 2.07
N SER A 10 -6.49 62.13 1.93
CA SER A 10 -5.82 61.20 1.01
C SER A 10 -5.54 59.88 1.73
N GLY A 11 -6.22 58.83 1.31
CA GLY A 11 -5.97 57.46 1.77
C GLY A 11 -4.57 57.01 1.35
N GLY A 12 -3.69 56.85 2.34
CA GLY A 12 -2.35 56.31 2.14
C GLY A 12 -2.38 54.85 1.71
N ARG A 13 -1.67 54.55 0.62
CA ARG A 13 -1.34 53.17 0.22
C ARG A 13 -0.22 52.64 1.13
N PRO A 14 -0.29 51.40 1.63
CA PRO A 14 0.81 50.81 2.38
C PRO A 14 1.97 50.46 1.43
N SER A 15 3.11 51.12 1.65
CA SER A 15 4.38 50.80 1.00
C SER A 15 5.00 49.57 1.65
N TYR A 16 5.10 48.46 0.91
CA TYR A 16 5.85 47.29 1.35
C TYR A 16 7.33 47.49 1.01
N HIS A 17 8.15 47.74 2.03
CA HIS A 17 9.61 47.72 1.90
C HIS A 17 10.10 46.28 1.81
N LEU A 18 10.54 45.87 0.62
CA LEU A 18 11.28 44.62 0.41
C LEU A 18 12.63 44.73 1.14
N ARG A 19 12.86 43.88 2.14
CA ARG A 19 14.16 43.74 2.79
C ARG A 19 15.11 42.98 1.85
N PRO A 20 16.33 43.49 1.57
CA PRO A 20 17.29 42.76 0.75
C PRO A 20 17.83 41.52 1.50
N TRP A 21 17.95 40.43 0.75
CA TRP A 21 18.48 39.14 1.20
C TRP A 21 19.97 39.24 1.54
N SER A 22 20.34 39.02 2.80
CA SER A 22 21.73 38.92 3.26
C SER A 22 22.29 37.52 2.98
N LYS A 23 23.40 37.44 2.23
CA LYS A 23 24.14 36.19 1.96
C LYS A 23 24.68 35.57 3.27
N PRO A 24 24.67 34.23 3.43
CA PRO A 24 25.36 33.57 4.54
C PRO A 24 26.89 33.60 4.36
N PRO A 25 27.67 33.61 5.46
CA PRO A 25 29.14 33.63 5.40
C PRO A 25 29.71 32.32 4.86
N SER A 26 30.67 32.44 3.94
CA SER A 26 31.50 31.34 3.44
C SER A 26 32.55 30.97 4.49
N HIS A 27 32.50 29.75 5.02
CA HIS A 27 33.56 29.22 5.88
C HIS A 27 34.74 28.76 5.00
N SER A 28 35.83 29.51 5.03
CA SER A 28 37.15 29.07 4.56
C SER A 28 37.87 28.33 5.69
N SER A 29 38.37 27.15 5.37
CA SER A 29 39.06 26.19 6.23
C SER A 29 40.39 26.71 6.77
N THR A 30 40.63 26.54 8.07
CA THR A 30 41.97 26.54 8.69
C THR A 30 42.07 25.35 9.65
N PRO A 31 43.08 24.47 9.55
CA PRO A 31 43.23 23.30 10.39
C PRO A 31 44.14 23.59 11.58
N GLU A 32 43.56 23.77 12.77
CA GLU A 32 44.29 23.69 14.04
C GLU A 32 43.29 23.43 15.16
N ALA A 33 43.68 22.62 16.16
CA ALA A 33 42.85 22.12 17.27
C ALA A 33 41.99 20.87 16.98
N SER A 34 42.61 19.86 16.35
CA SER A 34 42.25 18.47 16.64
C SER A 34 43.07 18.00 17.85
N GLU A 35 42.45 17.88 19.02
CA GLU A 35 42.60 16.69 19.89
C GLU A 35 41.82 16.74 21.21
N GLU A 36 41.43 17.90 21.74
CA GLU A 36 40.85 17.94 23.10
C GLU A 36 39.33 17.69 23.18
N SER A 37 38.61 17.63 22.06
CA SER A 37 37.13 17.48 22.08
C SER A 37 36.63 16.03 21.97
N LYS A 38 37.51 15.02 22.02
CA LYS A 38 37.12 13.60 21.89
C LYS A 38 36.82 12.89 23.22
N MET A 39 36.89 13.56 24.37
CA MET A 39 36.78 12.93 25.69
C MET A 39 35.62 13.43 26.58
N ALA A 40 34.67 14.20 26.04
CA ALA A 40 33.60 14.82 26.85
C ALA A 40 32.16 14.44 26.47
N ALA A 41 31.96 13.36 25.71
CA ALA A 41 30.63 12.90 25.28
C ALA A 41 30.35 11.46 25.71
N ALA A 42 30.59 11.14 26.99
CA ALA A 42 30.25 9.84 27.56
C ALA A 42 29.86 10.02 29.03
N ARG A 43 28.75 10.72 29.30
CA ARG A 43 28.10 10.79 30.63
C ARG A 43 26.81 11.63 30.59
N SER A 44 25.68 11.02 30.23
CA SER A 44 24.44 11.24 30.99
C SER A 44 23.41 10.17 30.62
N LEU A 45 23.20 9.29 31.57
CA LEU A 45 22.16 8.28 31.63
C LEU A 45 20.79 8.93 31.92
N VAL A 46 19.75 8.37 31.32
CA VAL A 46 18.50 7.95 31.98
C VAL A 46 17.88 8.96 32.97
N ALA A 47 16.86 9.70 32.53
CA ALA A 47 15.76 10.17 33.37
C ALA A 47 14.66 10.82 32.51
N ALA A 48 13.45 10.24 32.51
CA ALA A 48 12.12 10.89 32.35
C ALA A 48 11.13 9.99 31.59
N ALA A 49 10.72 8.88 32.20
CA ALA A 49 9.47 8.19 31.84
C ALA A 49 8.32 8.93 32.54
N ALA A 50 7.66 9.82 31.79
CA ALA A 50 6.55 10.61 32.26
C ALA A 50 5.30 9.75 32.47
N ALA A 51 4.70 9.89 33.66
CA ALA A 51 3.40 9.39 34.01
C ALA A 51 2.32 9.90 33.04
N ALA A 52 1.67 8.99 32.32
CA ALA A 52 0.50 9.28 31.51
C ALA A 52 -0.62 8.28 31.84
N SER A 53 -1.51 8.75 32.71
CA SER A 53 -2.79 8.14 33.07
C SER A 53 -3.68 8.00 31.84
N ALA A 54 -3.90 6.77 31.37
CA ALA A 54 -4.74 6.48 30.21
C ALA A 54 -6.18 6.16 30.65
N ARG A 55 -7.10 6.96 30.11
CA ARG A 55 -8.54 6.93 30.38
C ARG A 55 -9.21 5.75 29.67
N ARG A 56 -10.20 5.15 30.34
CA ARG A 56 -11.06 4.05 29.86
C ARG A 56 -11.80 4.45 28.57
N THR A 57 -11.71 3.63 27.53
CA THR A 57 -12.53 3.73 26.30
C THR A 57 -13.68 2.71 26.36
N PRO A 58 -14.93 3.09 26.03
CA PRO A 58 -16.03 2.13 25.93
C PRO A 58 -16.06 1.40 24.57
N LEU A 59 -16.46 0.12 24.63
CA LEU A 59 -16.68 -0.83 23.54
C LEU A 59 -17.60 -0.27 22.43
N ALA A 60 -17.13 -0.29 21.18
CA ALA A 60 -17.93 -0.02 19.99
C ALA A 60 -18.40 -1.34 19.35
N VAL A 61 -19.71 -1.43 19.08
CA VAL A 61 -20.41 -2.55 18.45
C VAL A 61 -20.18 -2.53 16.93
N LEU A 62 -19.81 -3.67 16.34
CA LEU A 62 -19.62 -3.83 14.89
C LEU A 62 -20.93 -4.28 14.21
N PRO A 63 -21.34 -3.69 13.07
CA PRO A 63 -22.46 -4.20 12.27
C PRO A 63 -22.05 -5.38 11.36
N ALA A 64 -22.99 -6.32 11.17
CA ALA A 64 -22.84 -7.53 10.38
C ALA A 64 -22.80 -7.25 8.86
N PHE A 65 -21.74 -7.71 8.19
CA PHE A 65 -21.62 -7.67 6.73
C PHE A 65 -22.40 -8.83 6.08
N HIS A 66 -23.35 -8.50 5.21
CA HIS A 66 -24.04 -9.47 4.35
C HIS A 66 -23.23 -9.70 3.07
N GLN A 67 -22.83 -10.95 2.82
CA GLN A 67 -22.20 -11.36 1.57
C GLN A 67 -23.27 -11.67 0.51
N ARG A 68 -23.19 -11.03 -0.66
CA ARG A 68 -23.95 -11.41 -1.86
C ARG A 68 -23.02 -12.16 -2.81
N ALA A 69 -23.36 -13.40 -3.13
CA ALA A 69 -22.68 -14.23 -4.10
C ALA A 69 -23.16 -13.90 -5.53
N PHE A 70 -22.22 -13.88 -6.49
CA PHE A 70 -22.52 -13.76 -7.92
C PHE A 70 -22.19 -15.08 -8.62
N THR A 71 -23.19 -15.64 -9.30
CA THR A 71 -23.07 -16.86 -10.12
C THR A 71 -22.54 -16.51 -11.52
N THR A 72 -21.49 -17.18 -11.97
CA THR A 72 -20.96 -17.04 -13.33
C THR A 72 -21.69 -18.00 -14.28
N SER A 73 -22.42 -17.45 -15.23
CA SER A 73 -22.94 -18.18 -16.39
C SER A 73 -22.16 -17.70 -17.61
N ARG A 74 -21.41 -18.58 -18.30
CA ARG A 74 -20.87 -18.27 -19.63
C ARG A 74 -21.51 -19.17 -20.67
N ALA A 75 -22.27 -18.52 -21.55
CA ALA A 75 -22.84 -19.07 -22.75
C ALA A 75 -21.78 -19.26 -23.84
N SER A 76 -22.01 -20.26 -24.68
CA SER A 76 -21.23 -20.71 -25.82
C SER A 76 -21.53 -19.89 -27.09
N LEU A 77 -20.57 -19.95 -28.02
CA LEU A 77 -20.69 -19.87 -29.49
C LEU A 77 -20.49 -18.50 -30.17
N ALA A 78 -19.43 -18.39 -30.98
CA ALA A 78 -19.50 -18.40 -32.45
C ALA A 78 -18.27 -17.72 -33.07
N GLU A 79 -17.66 -18.41 -34.03
CA GLU A 79 -16.52 -17.96 -34.84
C GLU A 79 -17.01 -17.08 -36.00
N PRO A 80 -16.46 -15.87 -36.20
CA PRO A 80 -16.75 -15.08 -37.40
C PRO A 80 -15.70 -15.30 -38.51
N THR A 81 -16.19 -15.80 -39.65
CA THR A 81 -15.53 -15.81 -40.96
C THR A 81 -15.04 -14.40 -41.36
N SER A 82 -13.74 -14.30 -41.67
CA SER A 82 -13.08 -13.08 -42.14
C SER A 82 -13.37 -12.82 -43.63
N THR A 83 -14.06 -11.71 -43.92
CA THR A 83 -14.16 -11.15 -45.28
C THR A 83 -13.16 -10.00 -45.39
N SER A 84 -12.14 -10.17 -46.24
CA SER A 84 -11.14 -9.15 -46.54
C SER A 84 -11.75 -7.99 -47.32
N ALA A 85 -11.66 -6.78 -46.77
CA ALA A 85 -11.85 -5.54 -47.50
C ALA A 85 -10.62 -4.65 -47.29
N SER A 86 -9.74 -4.63 -48.30
CA SER A 86 -8.58 -3.76 -48.40
C SER A 86 -9.02 -2.33 -48.68
N SER A 87 -8.81 -1.43 -47.71
CA SER A 87 -8.92 0.03 -47.91
C SER A 87 -7.57 0.66 -47.59
N THR A 88 -6.87 1.06 -48.64
CA THR A 88 -5.63 1.84 -48.55
C THR A 88 -5.96 3.32 -48.29
N SER A 89 -5.61 3.83 -47.11
CA SER A 89 -5.47 5.26 -46.87
C SER A 89 -4.25 5.50 -45.99
N SER A 90 -3.18 5.95 -46.63
CA SER A 90 -1.90 6.29 -46.03
C SER A 90 -1.78 7.79 -45.84
N THR A 91 -1.71 8.29 -44.60
CA THR A 91 -1.15 9.62 -44.28
C THR A 91 -0.57 9.70 -42.86
N SER A 92 0.62 10.30 -42.76
CA SER A 92 1.41 10.71 -41.58
C SER A 92 2.20 9.65 -40.81
N SER A 93 3.33 9.26 -41.41
CA SER A 93 4.43 8.56 -40.77
C SER A 93 5.46 9.55 -40.20
N SER A 94 5.46 9.77 -38.88
CA SER A 94 6.66 10.14 -38.10
C SER A 94 6.49 9.94 -36.58
N ASN A 95 6.07 8.75 -36.11
CA ASN A 95 6.31 8.25 -34.73
C ASN A 95 5.98 6.73 -34.56
N GLY A 96 5.68 6.02 -35.65
CA GLY A 96 4.76 4.88 -35.68
C GLY A 96 5.34 3.49 -35.42
N ILE A 97 6.21 3.31 -34.43
CA ILE A 97 6.69 1.95 -34.07
C ILE A 97 5.82 1.30 -32.98
N ASN A 98 5.05 2.09 -32.22
CA ASN A 98 4.20 1.57 -31.13
C ASN A 98 2.80 2.23 -31.06
N LYS A 99 2.28 2.79 -32.16
CA LYS A 99 0.90 3.33 -32.14
C LYS A 99 -0.07 2.15 -32.19
N ASP A 100 -1.02 2.08 -31.24
CA ASP A 100 -2.05 1.04 -31.23
C ASP A 100 -2.80 1.04 -32.56
N PRO A 101 -2.84 -0.10 -33.30
CA PRO A 101 -3.56 -0.19 -34.57
C PRO A 101 -5.07 0.08 -34.44
N GLN A 102 -5.66 -0.09 -33.26
CA GLN A 102 -7.08 0.20 -33.01
C GLN A 102 -7.37 1.71 -32.84
N LEU A 103 -6.34 2.53 -32.63
CA LEU A 103 -6.46 3.95 -32.31
C LEU A 103 -6.87 4.82 -33.52
N GLY A 104 -6.61 4.35 -34.75
CA GLY A 104 -6.90 5.08 -35.98
C GLY A 104 -6.28 6.48 -36.02
N ASP A 105 -7.12 7.49 -36.24
CA ASP A 105 -6.72 8.91 -36.31
C ASP A 105 -6.73 9.62 -34.95
N TYR A 106 -7.09 8.94 -33.87
CA TYR A 106 -7.04 9.53 -32.53
C TYR A 106 -5.58 9.84 -32.15
N PRO A 107 -5.32 10.96 -31.44
CA PRO A 107 -3.98 11.27 -30.96
C PRO A 107 -3.50 10.21 -29.96
N ASP A 108 -2.23 9.82 -30.07
CA ASP A 108 -1.58 8.92 -29.14
C ASP A 108 -1.07 9.72 -27.93
N LEU A 109 -1.79 9.62 -26.81
CA LEU A 109 -1.45 10.33 -25.57
C LEU A 109 -0.60 9.43 -24.66
N PRO A 110 0.31 10.00 -23.85
CA PRO A 110 1.06 9.20 -22.89
C PRO A 110 0.14 8.58 -21.83
N LEU A 111 0.35 7.30 -21.54
CA LEU A 111 -0.37 6.52 -20.52
C LEU A 111 0.06 6.95 -19.11
N VAL A 112 -0.50 8.07 -18.63
CA VAL A 112 -0.25 8.62 -17.29
C VAL A 112 -1.57 8.89 -16.57
N SER A 113 -1.73 8.31 -15.38
CA SER A 113 -2.92 8.49 -14.53
C SER A 113 -3.14 9.96 -14.16
N LEU A 114 -4.41 10.40 -14.22
CA LEU A 114 -4.83 11.72 -13.76
C LEU A 114 -4.56 11.93 -12.26
N GLN A 115 -4.45 10.85 -11.49
CA GLN A 115 -4.13 10.91 -10.07
C GLN A 115 -2.77 11.58 -9.81
N HIS A 116 -1.78 11.40 -10.70
CA HIS A 116 -0.46 12.02 -10.60
C HIS A 116 -0.48 13.53 -10.87
N ARG A 117 -1.55 14.07 -11.47
CA ARG A 117 -1.68 15.52 -11.63
C ARG A 117 -1.76 16.19 -10.26
N ARG A 118 -1.02 17.28 -10.11
CA ARG A 118 -1.11 18.13 -8.92
C ARG A 118 -2.51 18.70 -8.81
N TRP A 119 -3.03 18.70 -7.58
CA TRP A 119 -4.28 19.39 -7.30
C TRP A 119 -4.11 20.89 -7.54
N SER A 120 -5.07 21.49 -8.24
CA SER A 120 -5.12 22.92 -8.53
C SER A 120 -6.58 23.38 -8.54
N PRO A 121 -6.92 24.53 -7.93
CA PRO A 121 -8.27 25.08 -8.00
C PRO A 121 -8.62 25.64 -9.39
N ASN A 122 -7.63 25.77 -10.28
CA ASN A 122 -7.82 26.32 -11.63
C ASN A 122 -8.27 25.28 -12.66
N TRP A 123 -8.37 24.01 -12.28
CA TRP A 123 -8.97 23.00 -13.14
C TRP A 123 -10.44 23.34 -13.40
N TRP A 124 -10.90 23.19 -14.64
CA TRP A 124 -12.32 23.36 -14.95
C TRP A 124 -13.18 22.39 -14.14
N ASP A 125 -12.72 21.14 -14.00
CA ASP A 125 -13.24 20.17 -13.04
C ASP A 125 -12.13 19.80 -12.04
N PRO A 126 -12.19 20.33 -10.81
CA PRO A 126 -11.24 20.00 -9.75
C PRO A 126 -11.28 18.55 -9.28
N GLN A 127 -12.40 17.84 -9.42
CA GLN A 127 -12.54 16.45 -8.98
C GLN A 127 -11.81 15.51 -9.95
N GLU A 128 -12.03 15.70 -11.25
CA GLU A 128 -11.35 14.95 -12.32
C GLU A 128 -9.93 15.48 -12.63
N LYS A 129 -9.52 16.62 -12.03
CA LYS A 129 -8.25 17.31 -12.30
C LYS A 129 -8.04 17.60 -13.80
N ARG A 130 -9.08 18.13 -14.45
CA ARG A 130 -9.18 18.25 -15.91
C ARG A 130 -9.66 19.63 -16.38
N ASN A 131 -9.16 20.05 -17.54
CA ASN A 131 -9.65 21.24 -18.25
C ASN A 131 -10.66 20.88 -19.34
N PHE A 132 -11.58 21.81 -19.64
CA PHE A 132 -12.54 21.64 -20.73
C PHE A 132 -11.82 21.64 -22.09
N GLY A 133 -12.16 20.70 -22.97
CA GLY A 133 -11.59 20.58 -24.31
C GLY A 133 -10.21 19.93 -24.39
N GLU A 134 -9.66 19.42 -23.28
CA GLU A 134 -8.47 18.58 -23.35
C GLU A 134 -8.79 17.23 -24.01
N THR A 135 -7.88 16.75 -24.86
CA THR A 135 -8.00 15.43 -25.48
C THR A 135 -7.89 14.35 -24.41
N LEU A 136 -8.84 13.43 -24.42
CA LEU A 136 -8.84 12.27 -23.53
C LEU A 136 -7.76 11.28 -23.98
N HIS A 137 -7.27 10.43 -23.09
CA HIS A 137 -6.54 9.23 -23.50
C HIS A 137 -7.54 8.12 -23.84
N GLU A 138 -7.21 7.22 -24.75
CA GLU A 138 -8.08 6.12 -25.21
C GLU A 138 -8.55 5.22 -24.05
N GLN A 139 -7.67 4.93 -23.10
CA GLN A 139 -7.93 4.14 -21.90
C GLN A 139 -8.18 5.01 -20.65
N HIS A 140 -8.84 6.16 -20.82
CA HIS A 140 -9.07 7.10 -19.71
C HIS A 140 -9.80 6.51 -18.50
N ASP A 141 -10.71 5.55 -18.71
CA ASP A 141 -11.41 4.90 -17.60
C ASP A 141 -10.44 4.27 -16.58
N ALA A 142 -9.40 3.58 -17.07
CA ALA A 142 -8.36 2.95 -16.27
C ALA A 142 -7.35 3.94 -15.65
N MET A 143 -7.34 5.19 -16.11
CA MET A 143 -6.41 6.24 -15.68
C MET A 143 -7.11 7.45 -15.06
N SER A 144 -8.42 7.34 -14.84
CA SER A 144 -9.23 8.38 -14.23
C SER A 144 -8.85 8.57 -12.77
N VAL A 145 -9.30 9.67 -12.17
CA VAL A 145 -9.14 9.85 -10.71
C VAL A 145 -9.88 8.75 -9.92
N TRP A 146 -10.93 8.18 -10.51
CA TRP A 146 -11.74 7.09 -9.93
C TRP A 146 -11.19 5.68 -10.18
N ALA A 147 -10.14 5.55 -10.98
CA ALA A 147 -9.45 4.29 -11.18
C ALA A 147 -8.77 3.82 -9.88
N PRO A 148 -8.31 2.55 -9.81
CA PRO A 148 -7.44 2.10 -8.73
C PRO A 148 -6.26 3.07 -8.51
N ASP A 149 -5.85 3.24 -7.25
CA ASP A 149 -4.80 4.20 -6.89
C ASP A 149 -3.44 3.83 -7.49
N ALA A 150 -2.77 4.81 -8.09
CA ALA A 150 -1.47 4.68 -8.71
C ALA A 150 -0.38 4.99 -7.68
N HIS A 151 0.19 3.93 -7.10
CA HIS A 151 1.26 4.06 -6.12
C HIS A 151 2.60 4.43 -6.76
N ALA A 152 3.40 5.25 -6.06
CA ALA A 152 4.72 5.69 -6.52
C ALA A 152 5.78 4.56 -6.50
N LEU A 153 5.56 3.52 -5.70
CA LEU A 153 6.46 2.37 -5.62
C LEU A 153 6.15 1.37 -6.74
N PRO A 154 7.16 0.84 -7.43
CA PRO A 154 6.93 -0.17 -8.46
C PRO A 154 6.40 -1.46 -7.82
N ALA A 155 5.42 -2.09 -8.47
CA ALA A 155 4.72 -3.27 -7.96
C ALA A 155 5.66 -4.43 -7.58
N SER A 156 6.76 -4.61 -8.33
CA SER A 156 7.78 -5.64 -8.03
C SER A 156 8.43 -5.45 -6.67
N THR A 157 8.75 -4.20 -6.29
CA THR A 157 9.38 -3.90 -5.00
C THR A 157 8.41 -4.08 -3.84
N ALA A 158 7.15 -3.65 -4.01
CA ALA A 158 6.11 -3.83 -3.00
C ALA A 158 5.83 -5.32 -2.77
N LEU A 159 5.69 -6.09 -3.85
CA LEU A 159 5.48 -7.53 -3.78
C LEU A 159 6.67 -8.25 -3.13
N PHE A 160 7.90 -7.87 -3.50
CA PHE A 160 9.11 -8.45 -2.89
C PHE A 160 9.16 -8.19 -1.39
N GLN A 161 8.89 -6.97 -0.94
CA GLN A 161 8.89 -6.63 0.49
C GLN A 161 7.78 -7.39 1.24
N PHE A 162 6.58 -7.48 0.65
CA PHE A 162 5.47 -8.22 1.24
C PHE A 162 5.77 -9.73 1.36
N ALA A 163 6.31 -10.32 0.29
CA ALA A 163 6.71 -11.72 0.29
C ALA A 163 7.83 -11.99 1.29
N LEU A 164 8.84 -11.11 1.36
CA LEU A 164 9.93 -11.22 2.32
C LEU A 164 9.42 -11.14 3.76
N ALA A 165 8.50 -10.22 4.06
CA ALA A 165 7.88 -10.11 5.37
C ALA A 165 7.06 -11.36 5.73
N GLY A 166 6.26 -11.88 4.79
CA GLY A 166 5.47 -13.09 4.96
C GLY A 166 6.35 -14.34 5.19
N LEU A 167 7.43 -14.46 4.41
CA LEU A 167 8.43 -15.52 4.58
C LEU A 167 9.09 -15.39 5.95
N ALA A 168 9.59 -14.22 6.32
CA ALA A 168 10.24 -14.00 7.60
C ALA A 168 9.33 -14.37 8.79
N MET A 169 8.06 -13.99 8.74
CA MET A 169 7.08 -14.35 9.76
C MET A 169 6.84 -15.86 9.81
N THR A 170 6.67 -16.50 8.66
CA THR A 170 6.40 -17.95 8.57
C THR A 170 7.62 -18.78 8.99
N ALA A 171 8.82 -18.37 8.55
CA ALA A 171 10.08 -19.00 8.94
C ALA A 171 10.33 -18.84 10.44
N PHE A 172 10.05 -17.67 11.01
CA PHE A 172 10.14 -17.47 12.46
C PHE A 172 9.15 -18.36 13.21
N ALA A 173 7.89 -18.42 12.79
CA ALA A 173 6.90 -19.30 13.40
C ALA A 173 7.29 -20.79 13.29
N GLY A 174 7.80 -21.22 12.13
CA GLY A 174 8.33 -22.56 11.92
C GLY A 174 9.55 -22.87 12.80
N MET A 175 10.49 -21.92 12.91
CA MET A 175 11.65 -22.06 13.80
C MET A 175 11.23 -22.19 15.27
N VAL A 176 10.28 -21.36 15.71
CA VAL A 176 9.72 -21.46 17.06
C VAL A 176 9.03 -22.79 17.25
N TYR A 177 8.32 -23.32 16.25
CA TYR A 177 7.66 -24.62 16.30
C TYR A 177 8.67 -25.78 16.48
N LEU A 178 9.76 -25.78 15.71
CA LEU A 178 10.79 -26.83 15.77
C LEU A 178 11.63 -26.76 17.05
N THR A 179 11.77 -25.59 17.66
CA THR A 179 12.57 -25.38 18.88
C THR A 179 11.74 -25.46 20.16
N LYS A 180 10.45 -25.85 20.09
CA LYS A 180 9.63 -26.03 21.30
C LYS A 180 10.17 -27.17 22.13
N PHE A 181 10.28 -26.93 23.44
CA PHE A 181 10.55 -27.99 24.40
C PHE A 181 9.34 -28.91 24.53
N GLU A 182 9.63 -30.19 24.76
CA GLU A 182 8.59 -31.17 25.05
C GLU A 182 7.81 -30.77 26.31
N ARG A 183 6.50 -31.01 26.30
CA ARG A 183 5.65 -30.60 27.42
C ARG A 183 6.03 -31.43 28.65
N PRO A 184 6.42 -30.79 29.78
CA PRO A 184 6.85 -31.52 30.97
C PRO A 184 5.69 -32.20 31.72
N ALA A 185 4.45 -32.05 31.25
CA ALA A 185 3.25 -32.60 31.85
C ALA A 185 2.58 -33.56 30.88
N VAL A 186 2.29 -34.76 31.38
CA VAL A 186 1.51 -35.77 30.67
C VAL A 186 0.17 -35.17 30.22
N PRO A 187 -0.29 -35.43 28.98
CA PRO A 187 -1.62 -35.02 28.56
C PRO A 187 -2.69 -35.48 29.55
N ARG A 188 -3.72 -34.66 29.74
CA ARG A 188 -4.81 -35.00 30.66
C ARG A 188 -5.56 -36.22 30.13
N THR A 189 -5.54 -37.32 30.88
CA THR A 189 -6.32 -38.51 30.58
C THR A 189 -7.68 -38.42 31.26
N TYR A 190 -8.71 -38.99 30.61
CA TYR A 190 -10.07 -39.03 31.11
C TYR A 190 -10.54 -40.49 31.28
N PRO A 191 -11.30 -40.81 32.34
CA PRO A 191 -11.83 -42.17 32.55
C PRO A 191 -12.86 -42.55 31.47
N ARG A 192 -13.17 -43.85 31.33
CA ARG A 192 -14.14 -44.38 30.35
C ARG A 192 -13.75 -44.08 28.89
N ASP A 193 -12.52 -44.46 28.53
CA ASP A 193 -11.96 -44.31 27.18
C ASP A 193 -12.10 -42.87 26.62
N GLY A 194 -11.51 -41.90 27.32
CA GLY A 194 -11.52 -40.50 26.85
C GLY A 194 -12.89 -39.82 26.88
N LEU A 195 -13.83 -40.31 27.71
CA LEU A 195 -15.21 -39.79 27.75
C LEU A 195 -15.95 -39.93 26.40
N ARG A 196 -15.56 -40.90 25.55
CA ARG A 196 -16.09 -41.12 24.20
C ARG A 196 -17.63 -41.11 24.14
N ALA A 197 -18.28 -41.77 25.10
CA ALA A 197 -19.75 -41.84 25.16
C ALA A 197 -20.42 -40.50 25.52
N GLU A 198 -19.75 -39.64 26.28
CA GLU A 198 -20.29 -38.33 26.69
C GLU A 198 -20.03 -37.24 25.64
N MET A 199 -18.97 -37.39 24.84
CA MET A 199 -18.59 -36.41 23.81
C MET A 199 -19.36 -36.57 22.49
N GLY A 200 -20.05 -37.70 22.26
CA GLY A 200 -20.84 -37.92 21.04
C GLY A 200 -20.73 -39.32 20.43
N GLY A 201 -20.03 -40.26 21.08
CA GLY A 201 -20.00 -41.66 20.66
C GLY A 201 -19.21 -41.92 19.37
N THR A 202 -19.62 -42.95 18.62
CA THR A 202 -18.89 -43.56 17.48
C THR A 202 -18.58 -42.62 16.32
N GLU A 203 -19.21 -41.45 16.25
CA GLU A 203 -18.97 -40.47 15.19
C GLU A 203 -17.67 -39.68 15.41
N LEU A 204 -17.34 -39.30 16.65
CA LEU A 204 -16.08 -38.61 16.98
C LEU A 204 -14.88 -39.55 17.05
N ALA A 205 -15.15 -40.81 17.41
CA ALA A 205 -14.19 -41.91 17.38
C ALA A 205 -13.52 -42.09 16.02
N ALA A 206 -14.32 -42.09 14.95
CA ALA A 206 -13.83 -42.33 13.60
C ALA A 206 -12.93 -41.19 13.09
N LEU A 207 -13.11 -39.96 13.60
CA LEU A 207 -12.20 -38.85 13.30
C LEU A 207 -10.88 -38.93 14.07
N SER A 208 -10.90 -39.36 15.35
CA SER A 208 -9.67 -39.45 16.14
C SER A 208 -8.77 -40.61 15.73
N ASP A 209 -9.36 -41.73 15.34
CA ASP A 209 -8.62 -42.94 14.97
C ASP A 209 -7.96 -42.77 13.59
N ALA A 210 -8.55 -41.98 12.69
CA ALA A 210 -7.94 -41.63 11.39
C ALA A 210 -6.73 -40.69 11.52
N GLU A 211 -6.67 -39.84 12.54
CA GLU A 211 -5.56 -38.90 12.77
C GLU A 211 -4.32 -39.57 13.38
N THR A 212 -4.50 -40.75 13.99
CA THR A 212 -3.40 -41.50 14.64
C THR A 212 -2.65 -42.41 13.65
N GLU A 213 -3.32 -42.88 12.59
CA GLU A 213 -2.72 -43.79 11.59
C GLU A 213 -1.78 -43.07 10.61
N GLU A 214 -2.03 -41.79 10.26
CA GLU A 214 -1.14 -41.05 9.34
C GLU A 214 0.23 -40.67 9.93
N GLY A 215 0.40 -40.79 11.25
CA GLY A 215 1.66 -40.46 11.94
C GLY A 215 2.60 -41.64 12.16
N GLY A 216 2.25 -42.85 11.74
CA GLY A 216 2.92 -44.09 12.14
C GLY A 216 3.61 -44.90 11.04
N GLU A 217 3.56 -44.49 9.76
CA GLU A 217 3.97 -45.37 8.64
C GLU A 217 5.40 -45.14 8.06
N GLU A 218 6.26 -44.31 8.66
CA GLU A 218 7.59 -43.99 8.08
C GLU A 218 8.84 -44.61 8.77
N GLU A 219 8.74 -45.60 9.68
CA GLU A 219 9.94 -46.08 10.40
C GLU A 219 10.35 -47.56 10.22
N ASP A 220 9.62 -48.39 9.46
CA ASP A 220 9.91 -49.83 9.38
C ASP A 220 10.17 -50.36 7.95
N ALA A 221 11.15 -49.80 7.25
CA ALA A 221 11.74 -50.47 6.10
C ALA A 221 13.16 -49.92 5.81
N GLU A 222 14.18 -50.58 6.36
CA GLU A 222 15.46 -50.92 5.68
C GLU A 222 16.51 -51.35 6.71
N ASP A 223 16.39 -52.59 7.22
CA ASP A 223 17.56 -53.35 7.64
C ASP A 223 17.27 -54.85 7.50
N SER A 224 17.43 -55.38 6.29
CA SER A 224 17.54 -56.82 6.03
C SER A 224 18.20 -57.08 4.67
N GLU A 225 19.44 -57.58 4.78
CA GLU A 225 20.27 -58.39 3.86
C GLU A 225 21.62 -57.80 3.43
#